data_AF-A0A1M6HTE0-F1
#
_entry.id   AF-A0A1M6HTE0-F1
#
_cell.length_a   1.000
_cell.length_b   1.000
_cell.length_c   1.000
_cell.angle_alpha   90.00
_cell.angle_beta   90.00
_cell.angle_gamma   90.00
#
_symmetry.space_group_name_H-M   'P 1'
#
loop_
_entity.id
_entity.type
_entity.pdbx_description
1 polymer ?
#
loop_
_entity_poly.entity_id
_entity_poly.type
_entity_poly.pdbx_seq_one_letter_code
_entity_poly.pdbx_strand_id
1 'polypeptide(L)'
;MKFFGFKENGQFDGFYTKEIHGDNIPKTNIKITEDLWQELLKGIYKYKLNLTEDKVLDVADKDIYFDKVETKVYDVPKLPNTQELLAQQITNLLIEGKKKDVIITKLAKTVDELNKKISNIGGVN
;
A
#
# COMPACT_ATOMS: atom_id res chain seq x y z
N MET A 1 -19.77 10.37 30.51
CA MET A 1 -20.56 10.40 29.26
C MET A 1 -19.62 10.31 28.07
N LYS A 2 -19.92 9.44 27.11
CA LYS A 2 -19.11 9.17 25.91
C LYS A 2 -19.85 9.65 24.68
N PHE A 3 -19.10 10.05 23.66
CA PHE A 3 -19.66 10.62 22.45
C PHE A 3 -18.97 10.05 21.22
N PHE A 4 -19.77 9.79 20.19
CA PHE A 4 -19.29 9.52 18.84
C PHE A 4 -19.38 10.82 18.04
N GLY A 5 -18.24 11.32 17.56
CA GLY A 5 -18.18 12.46 16.67
C GLY A 5 -18.30 12.03 15.21
N PHE A 6 -19.01 12.81 14.42
CA PHE A 6 -19.15 12.58 12.99
C PHE A 6 -19.10 13.89 12.20
N LYS A 7 -18.71 13.82 10.93
CA LYS A 7 -18.75 14.95 10.00
C LYS A 7 -20.15 15.12 9.44
N GLU A 8 -20.42 16.24 8.77
CA GLU A 8 -21.73 16.54 8.17
C GLU A 8 -22.27 15.43 7.24
N ASN A 9 -21.38 14.66 6.62
CA ASN A 9 -21.71 13.52 5.75
C ASN A 9 -21.93 12.18 6.50
N GLY A 10 -21.91 12.19 7.83
CA GLY A 10 -22.04 11.02 8.72
C GLY A 10 -20.73 10.24 8.93
N GLN A 11 -19.63 10.62 8.29
CA GLN A 11 -18.34 9.95 8.44
C GLN A 11 -17.82 10.08 9.87
N PHE A 12 -17.26 9.00 10.42
CA PHE A 12 -16.60 9.02 11.72
C PHE A 12 -15.54 10.13 11.83
N ASP A 13 -15.57 10.85 12.94
CA ASP A 13 -14.69 11.98 13.25
C ASP A 13 -14.01 11.85 14.63
N GLY A 14 -14.18 10.70 15.30
CA GLY A 14 -13.49 10.40 16.57
C GLY A 14 -14.43 10.04 17.72
N PHE A 15 -13.83 9.68 18.84
CA PHE A 15 -14.51 9.42 20.10
C PHE A 15 -14.10 10.43 21.16
N TYR A 16 -15.09 10.91 21.90
CA TYR A 16 -14.91 12.03 22.83
C TYR A 16 -15.50 11.71 24.19
N THR A 17 -14.94 12.34 25.22
CA THR A 17 -15.39 12.24 26.61
C THR A 17 -15.29 13.61 27.25
N LYS A 18 -16.25 13.96 28.13
CA LYS A 18 -16.19 15.24 28.87
C LYS A 18 -14.94 15.37 29.73
N GLU A 19 -14.46 14.26 30.29
CA GLU A 19 -13.30 14.24 31.19
C GLU A 19 -12.00 14.61 30.47
N ILE A 20 -11.79 14.11 29.26
CA ILE A 20 -10.56 14.35 28.50
C ILE A 20 -10.69 15.61 27.63
N HIS A 21 -11.86 15.84 27.05
CA HIS A 21 -12.04 16.86 26.00
C HIS A 21 -12.74 18.13 26.50
N GLY A 22 -13.42 18.10 27.66
CA GLY A 22 -14.14 19.27 28.20
C GLY A 22 -15.13 19.85 27.18
N ASP A 23 -14.93 21.12 26.83
CA ASP A 23 -15.75 21.87 25.87
C ASP A 23 -15.32 21.66 24.40
N ASN A 24 -14.22 20.94 24.14
CA ASN A 24 -13.71 20.68 22.79
C ASN A 24 -14.41 19.48 22.11
N ILE A 25 -15.61 19.11 22.55
CA ILE A 25 -16.41 18.05 21.91
C ILE A 25 -17.09 18.65 20.66
N PRO A 26 -16.95 18.05 19.46
CA PRO A 26 -17.56 18.56 18.24
C PRO A 26 -19.07 18.74 18.36
N LYS A 27 -19.66 19.75 17.71
CA LYS A 27 -21.13 19.94 17.72
C LYS A 27 -21.88 18.77 17.08
N THR A 28 -21.30 18.17 16.05
CA THR A 28 -21.81 16.98 15.38
C THR A 28 -21.39 15.73 16.15
N ASN A 29 -22.09 15.48 17.25
CA ASN A 29 -21.87 14.31 18.10
C ASN A 29 -23.19 13.67 18.50
N ILE A 30 -23.11 12.40 18.89
CA ILE A 30 -24.18 11.67 19.56
C ILE A 30 -23.65 11.08 20.86
N LYS A 31 -24.51 11.04 21.88
CA LYS A 31 -24.21 10.38 23.15
C LYS A 31 -24.32 8.87 22.96
N ILE A 32 -23.35 8.14 23.46
CA ILE A 32 -23.32 6.68 23.41
C ILE A 32 -22.99 6.10 24.79
N THR A 33 -23.40 4.87 25.06
CA THR A 33 -22.98 4.11 26.25
C THR A 33 -21.52 3.66 26.13
N GLU A 34 -20.92 3.27 27.25
CA GLU A 34 -19.57 2.68 27.26
C GLU A 34 -19.52 1.40 26.42
N ASP A 35 -20.52 0.53 26.54
CA ASP A 35 -20.55 -0.74 25.83
C ASP A 35 -20.62 -0.54 24.31
N LEU A 36 -21.45 0.41 23.85
CA LEU A 36 -21.49 0.77 22.43
C LEU A 36 -20.17 1.39 21.99
N TRP A 37 -19.52 2.21 22.82
CA TRP A 37 -18.21 2.76 22.50
C TRP A 37 -17.17 1.66 22.27
N GLN A 38 -17.08 0.69 23.18
CA GLN A 38 -16.16 -0.46 23.04
C GLN A 38 -16.47 -1.30 21.80
N GLU A 39 -17.74 -1.44 21.44
CA GLU A 39 -18.17 -2.12 20.21
C GLU A 39 -17.73 -1.38 18.94
N LEU A 40 -17.86 -0.06 18.91
CA LEU A 40 -17.52 0.76 17.74
C LEU A 40 -16.00 0.91 17.55
N LEU A 41 -15.19 0.74 18.60
CA LEU A 41 -13.72 0.71 18.49
C LEU A 41 -13.18 -0.50 17.69
N LYS A 42 -13.98 -1.55 17.52
CA LYS A 42 -13.58 -2.79 16.82
C LYS A 42 -13.57 -2.67 15.29
N GLY A 43 -13.95 -1.52 14.74
CA GLY A 43 -14.04 -1.33 13.31
C GLY A 43 -14.16 0.13 12.91
N ILE A 44 -14.34 0.36 11.61
CA ILE A 44 -14.64 1.68 11.07
C ILE A 44 -16.13 1.74 10.79
N TYR A 45 -16.79 2.76 11.32
CA TYR A 45 -18.23 2.93 11.21
C TYR A 45 -18.56 4.30 10.61
N LYS A 46 -19.73 4.40 9.99
CA LYS A 46 -20.32 5.64 9.50
C LYS A 46 -21.68 5.81 10.17
N TYR A 47 -21.96 7.00 10.69
CA TYR A 47 -23.26 7.34 11.24
C TYR A 47 -24.29 7.55 10.13
N LYS A 48 -25.46 6.95 10.27
CA LYS A 48 -26.63 7.13 9.39
C LYS A 48 -27.30 8.45 9.77
N LEU A 49 -27.18 9.45 8.89
CA LEU A 49 -27.76 10.78 9.08
C LEU A 49 -29.30 10.74 9.18
N ASN A 50 -29.89 11.75 9.83
CA ASN A 50 -31.34 11.99 9.98
C ASN A 50 -32.09 11.24 11.08
N LEU A 51 -31.42 10.78 12.13
CA LEU A 51 -32.10 10.21 13.30
C LEU A 51 -32.17 11.28 14.41
N THR A 52 -33.35 11.90 14.50
CA THR A 52 -33.68 13.10 15.28
C THR A 52 -34.14 12.78 16.71
N GLU A 53 -33.39 11.99 17.45
CA GLU A 53 -33.66 11.77 18.87
C GLU A 53 -32.41 12.08 19.70
N ASP A 54 -32.54 12.99 20.67
CA ASP A 54 -31.52 13.21 21.72
C ASP A 54 -31.56 12.03 22.71
N LYS A 55 -31.31 10.83 22.18
CA LYS A 55 -31.20 9.57 22.90
C LYS A 55 -29.72 9.24 23.08
N VAL A 56 -29.39 8.63 24.22
CA VAL A 56 -28.10 7.95 24.41
C VAL A 56 -28.18 6.58 23.75
N LEU A 57 -27.42 6.36 22.68
CA LEU A 57 -27.45 5.09 21.95
C LEU A 57 -26.69 4.00 22.69
N ASP A 58 -27.22 2.78 22.65
CA ASP A 58 -26.60 1.58 23.22
C ASP A 58 -26.28 0.52 22.14
N VAL A 59 -25.81 -0.65 22.56
CA VAL A 59 -25.42 -1.73 21.65
C VAL A 59 -26.59 -2.22 20.77
N ALA A 60 -27.83 -2.16 21.27
CA ALA A 60 -29.02 -2.57 20.51
C ALA A 60 -29.33 -1.59 19.37
N ASP A 61 -28.92 -0.33 19.51
CA ASP A 61 -29.06 0.70 18.48
C ASP A 61 -28.01 0.58 17.36
N LYS A 62 -26.94 -0.20 17.55
CA LYS A 62 -25.76 -0.20 16.66
C LYS A 62 -26.11 -0.37 15.17
N ASP A 63 -26.86 -1.41 14.82
CA ASP A 63 -27.14 -1.71 13.41
C ASP A 63 -28.18 -0.76 12.79
N ILE A 64 -28.98 -0.10 13.64
CA ILE A 64 -29.97 0.89 13.22
C ILE A 64 -29.26 2.20 12.82
N TYR A 65 -28.23 2.61 13.57
CA TYR A 65 -27.61 3.94 13.45
C TYR A 65 -26.24 3.95 12.78
N PHE A 66 -25.56 2.80 12.65
CA PHE A 66 -24.20 2.75 12.13
C PHE A 66 -24.07 1.76 10.97
N ASP A 67 -23.40 2.19 9.91
CA ASP A 67 -22.93 1.32 8.83
C ASP A 67 -21.47 0.98 9.06
N LYS A 68 -21.13 -0.31 9.04
CA LYS A 68 -19.74 -0.74 9.04
C LYS A 68 -19.12 -0.41 7.68
N VAL A 69 -18.03 0.35 7.70
CA VAL A 69 -17.28 0.66 6.48
C VAL A 69 -16.35 -0.51 6.20
N GLU A 70 -16.58 -1.19 5.07
CA GLU A 70 -15.65 -2.19 4.58
C GLU A 70 -14.36 -1.51 4.12
N THR A 71 -13.28 -1.71 4.88
CA THR A 71 -11.95 -1.29 4.45
C THR A 71 -11.44 -2.28 3.41
N LYS A 72 -11.29 -1.83 2.16
CA LYS A 72 -10.47 -2.54 1.18
C LYS A 72 -9.03 -2.50 1.69
N VAL A 73 -8.53 -3.64 2.17
CA VAL A 73 -7.10 -3.81 2.41
C VAL A 73 -6.45 -3.77 1.04
N TYR A 74 -5.82 -2.66 0.71
CA TYR A 74 -4.95 -2.60 -0.45
C TYR A 74 -3.67 -3.33 -0.05
N ASP A 75 -3.37 -4.45 -0.72
CA ASP A 75 -2.06 -5.08 -0.60
C ASP A 75 -1.01 -4.01 -0.90
N VAL A 76 -0.22 -3.66 0.12
CA VAL A 76 0.94 -2.80 -0.09
C VAL A 76 1.88 -3.59 -1.01
N PRO A 77 2.24 -3.06 -2.20
CA PRO A 77 3.17 -3.76 -3.08
C PRO A 77 4.41 -4.12 -2.29
N LYS A 78 4.73 -5.41 -2.21
CA LYS A 78 5.89 -5.88 -1.46
C LYS A 78 7.13 -5.31 -2.13
N LEU A 79 7.80 -4.39 -1.43
CA LEU A 79 9.07 -3.84 -1.90
C LEU A 79 10.09 -4.97 -1.99
N PRO A 80 10.90 -5.03 -3.07
CA PRO A 80 11.96 -6.02 -3.18
C PRO A 80 12.88 -5.89 -1.98
N ASN A 81 13.13 -7.02 -1.31
CA ASN A 81 14.10 -7.05 -0.23
C ASN A 81 15.53 -7.01 -0.77
N THR A 82 16.51 -6.82 0.11
CA THR A 82 17.93 -6.72 -0.27
C THR A 82 18.45 -7.96 -1.01
N GLN A 83 17.95 -9.16 -0.70
CA GLN A 83 18.34 -10.40 -1.39
C GLN A 83 17.77 -10.44 -2.81
N GLU A 84 16.53 -9.99 -3.01
CA GLU A 84 15.90 -9.91 -4.34
C GLU A 84 16.61 -8.89 -5.24
N LEU A 85 17.00 -7.73 -4.69
CA LEU A 85 17.80 -6.73 -5.40
C LEU A 85 19.18 -7.29 -5.80
N LEU A 86 19.85 -7.99 -4.88
CA LEU A 86 21.15 -8.60 -5.14
C LEU A 86 21.05 -9.68 -6.23
N ALA A 87 20.01 -10.52 -6.19
CA ALA A 87 19.77 -11.54 -7.22
C ALA A 87 19.55 -10.91 -8.60
N GLN A 88 18.84 -9.78 -8.67
CA GLN A 88 18.63 -9.03 -9.91
C GLN A 88 19.95 -8.46 -10.45
N GLN A 89 20.80 -7.89 -9.59
CA GLN A 89 22.12 -7.39 -9.97
C GLN A 89 23.01 -8.50 -10.51
N ILE A 90 23.06 -9.66 -9.85
CA ILE A 90 23.81 -10.84 -10.31
C ILE A 90 23.32 -11.29 -11.69
N THR A 91 21.99 -11.35 -11.86
CA THR A 91 21.39 -11.75 -13.14
C THR A 91 21.77 -10.78 -14.27
N ASN A 92 21.74 -9.48 -14.01
CA ASN A 92 22.14 -8.47 -14.99
C ASN A 92 23.63 -8.60 -15.37
N LEU A 93 24.51 -8.78 -14.39
CA LEU A 93 25.94 -8.99 -14.64
C LEU A 93 26.21 -10.24 -15.47
N LEU A 94 25.48 -11.33 -15.22
CA LEU A 94 25.57 -12.56 -16.02
C LEU A 94 25.12 -12.35 -17.48
N ILE A 95 24.03 -11.59 -17.69
CA ILE A 95 23.55 -11.25 -19.04
C ILE A 95 24.58 -10.38 -19.77
N GLU A 96 25.14 -9.38 -19.10
CA GLU A 96 26.18 -8.53 -19.68
C GLU A 96 27.44 -9.31 -20.02
N GLY A 97 27.87 -10.22 -19.15
CA GLY A 97 28.99 -11.13 -19.43
C GLY A 97 28.76 -11.93 -20.70
N LYS A 98 27.61 -12.62 -20.81
CA LYS A 98 27.25 -13.39 -22.01
C LYS A 98 27.21 -12.53 -23.28
N LYS A 99 26.72 -11.29 -23.20
CA LYS A 99 26.74 -10.35 -24.34
C LYS A 99 28.17 -10.04 -24.78
N LYS A 100 29.07 -9.80 -23.83
CA LYS A 100 30.50 -9.54 -24.11
C LYS A 100 31.17 -10.76 -24.76
N ASP A 101 30.90 -11.97 -24.28
CA ASP A 101 31.45 -13.21 -24.85
C ASP A 101 31.04 -13.42 -26.32
N VAL A 102 29.79 -13.11 -26.66
CA VAL A 102 29.30 -13.16 -28.05
C VAL A 102 30.04 -12.16 -28.93
N ILE A 103 30.31 -10.95 -28.43
CA ILE A 103 31.06 -9.93 -29.17
C ILE A 103 32.51 -10.39 -29.38
N ILE A 104 33.17 -10.91 -28.33
CA ILE A 104 34.54 -11.44 -28.42
C ILE A 104 34.60 -12.57 -29.47
N THR A 105 33.64 -13.49 -29.44
CA THR A 105 33.57 -14.59 -30.42
C THR A 105 33.42 -14.08 -31.85
N LYS A 106 32.60 -13.04 -32.07
CA LYS A 106 32.44 -12.44 -33.40
C LYS A 106 33.73 -11.76 -33.86
N LEU A 107 34.37 -10.99 -32.99
CA LEU A 107 35.63 -10.31 -33.29
C LEU A 107 36.74 -11.31 -33.62
N ALA A 108 36.86 -12.40 -32.85
CA ALA A 108 37.82 -13.47 -33.11
C ALA A 108 37.65 -14.06 -34.53
N LYS A 109 36.41 -14.36 -34.93
CA LYS A 109 36.11 -14.84 -36.28
C LYS A 109 36.50 -13.84 -37.36
N THR A 110 36.20 -12.55 -37.17
CA THR A 110 36.57 -11.51 -38.13
C THR A 110 38.09 -11.38 -38.27
N VAL A 111 38.84 -11.46 -37.15
CA VAL A 111 40.31 -11.45 -37.18
C VAL A 111 40.85 -12.66 -37.93
N ASP A 112 40.32 -13.86 -37.67
CA ASP A 112 40.74 -15.08 -38.39
C ASP A 112 40.48 -15.00 -39.90
N GLU A 113 39.33 -14.44 -40.31
CA GLU A 113 39.00 -14.22 -41.72
C GLU A 113 39.96 -13.21 -42.38
N LEU A 114 40.29 -12.12 -41.69
CA LEU A 114 41.24 -11.13 -42.18
C LEU A 114 42.65 -11.73 -42.32
N ASN A 115 43.10 -12.49 -41.33
CA ASN A 115 44.40 -13.17 -41.37
C ASN A 115 44.51 -14.13 -42.56
N LYS A 116 43.46 -14.91 -42.84
CA LYS A 116 43.41 -15.78 -44.03
C LYS A 116 43.51 -14.97 -45.34
N LYS A 117 42.80 -13.85 -45.44
CA LYS A 117 42.87 -12.97 -46.62
C LYS A 117 44.27 -12.39 -46.83
N ILE A 118 44.92 -11.92 -45.77
CA ILE A 118 46.30 -11.41 -45.85
C ILE A 118 47.26 -12.51 -46.30
N SER A 119 47.17 -13.71 -45.74
CA SER A 119 48.02 -14.84 -46.15
C SER A 119 47.85 -15.19 -47.63
N ASN A 120 46.62 -15.15 -48.14
CA ASN A 120 46.34 -15.42 -49.55
C ASN A 120 46.88 -14.33 -50.48
N ILE A 121 46.99 -13.08 -50.02
CA ILE A 121 47.57 -11.97 -50.80
C ILE A 121 49.10 -12.00 -50.74
N GLY A 122 49.69 -12.29 -49.57
CA GLY A 122 51.14 -12.33 -49.37
C GLY A 122 51.83 -13.59 -49.90
N GLY A 123 51.09 -14.67 -50.18
CA GLY A 123 51.60 -15.90 -50.81
C GLY A 123 51.68 -15.85 -52.34
N VAL A 124 51.34 -14.71 -52.95
CA VAL A 124 51.52 -14.43 -54.38
C VAL A 124 52.73 -13.51 -54.53
N ASN A 125 53.93 -14.05 -54.30
CA ASN A 125 55.24 -13.54 -54.76
C ASN A 125 56.29 -14.65 -54.62
#